data_AF-A0A383DTH5-F1
#
_entry.id   AF-A0A383DTH5-F1
#
_cell.length_a   1.000
_cell.length_b   1.000
_cell.length_c   1.000
_cell.angle_alpha   90.00
_cell.angle_beta   90.00
_cell.angle_gamma   90.00
#
_symmetry.space_group_name_H-M   'P 1'
#
loop_
_entity.id
_entity.type
_entity.pdbx_description
1 polymer ?
#
loop_
_entity_poly.entity_id
_entity_poly.type
_entity_poly.pdbx_seq_one_letter_code
_entity_poly.pdbx_strand_id
1 'polypeptide(L)'
;MATEYTIEMQKLFLEMMLQDSQSYVRIQNIFNPGNFDRSLQKAATFIQEHTDKHGTLPTFEQVKAVSKQTFNHVPDLKENHYDWFLAEFEGFTRRQELERAILESADLLEKGDYDPVEKIIKDAVQISLTKDMGIDYFDAPKERLMYLKSQNGQVSTGWPMLDKPLYGGFNKGELQIFAGASGSGKSLFMQNLSVNWIQQGLNGCYI
;
A
#
# COMPACT_ATOMS: atom_id res chain seq x y z
N MET A 1 -14.24 -10.15 19.15
CA MET A 1 -15.38 -9.21 19.11
C MET A 1 -15.12 -8.28 17.94
N ALA A 2 -16.08 -8.06 17.04
CA ALA A 2 -15.88 -7.10 15.95
C ALA A 2 -15.74 -5.70 16.56
N THR A 3 -14.67 -4.97 16.22
CA THR A 3 -14.49 -3.58 16.65
C THR A 3 -15.63 -2.73 16.08
N GLU A 4 -16.43 -2.11 16.95
CA GLU A 4 -17.47 -1.17 16.52
C GLU A 4 -16.86 0.23 16.34
N TYR A 5 -16.90 0.73 15.11
CA TYR A 5 -16.42 2.07 14.77
C TYR A 5 -17.53 3.10 15.03
N THR A 6 -17.72 3.45 16.30
CA THR A 6 -18.69 4.45 16.74
C THR A 6 -18.37 5.84 16.17
N ILE A 7 -19.35 6.75 16.19
CA ILE A 7 -19.16 8.14 15.73
C ILE A 7 -18.00 8.82 16.50
N GLU A 8 -17.85 8.51 17.79
CA GLU A 8 -16.77 9.05 18.62
C GLU A 8 -15.39 8.54 18.16
N MET A 9 -15.29 7.25 17.82
CA MET A 9 -14.05 6.67 17.29
C MET A 9 -13.68 7.27 15.93
N GLN A 10 -14.67 7.41 15.04
CA GLN A 10 -14.47 8.04 13.74
C GLN A 10 -14.05 9.51 13.87
N LYS A 11 -14.62 10.22 14.84
CA LYS A 11 -14.21 11.59 15.17
C LYS A 11 -12.78 11.64 15.68
N LEU A 12 -12.39 10.72 16.56
CA LEU A 12 -11.02 10.60 17.06
C LEU A 12 -10.02 10.39 15.91
N PHE A 13 -10.36 9.57 14.90
CA PHE A 13 -9.53 9.43 13.71
C PHE A 13 -9.28 10.77 13.01
N LEU A 14 -10.32 11.56 12.77
CA LEU A 14 -10.17 12.89 12.16
C LEU A 14 -9.34 13.84 13.04
N GLU A 15 -9.49 13.77 14.37
CA GLU A 15 -8.70 14.58 15.31
C GLU A 15 -7.22 14.20 15.27
N MET A 16 -6.88 12.92 15.30
CA MET A 16 -5.50 12.43 15.21
C MET A 16 -4.85 12.79 13.87
N MET A 17 -5.61 12.71 12.77
CA MET A 17 -5.16 13.10 11.44
C MET A 17 -4.84 14.59 11.32
N LEU A 18 -5.63 15.45 11.98
CA LEU A 18 -5.43 16.91 11.94
C LEU A 18 -4.20 17.37 12.73
N GLN A 19 -3.71 16.57 13.67
CA GLN A 19 -2.54 16.90 14.49
C GLN A 19 -1.22 16.58 13.81
N ASP A 20 -1.19 15.52 13.00
CA ASP A 20 0.02 15.03 12.38
C ASP A 20 -0.15 14.86 10.87
N SER A 21 0.55 15.70 10.12
CA SER A 21 0.55 15.65 8.66
C SER A 21 1.16 14.36 8.12
N GLN A 22 2.11 13.75 8.82
CA GLN A 22 2.72 12.48 8.40
C GLN A 22 1.68 11.35 8.40
N SER A 23 0.87 11.28 9.46
CA SER A 23 -0.22 10.32 9.58
C SER A 23 -1.24 10.47 8.45
N TYR A 24 -1.60 11.70 8.06
CA TYR A 24 -2.50 11.92 6.91
C TYR A 24 -1.92 11.37 5.61
N VAL A 25 -0.65 11.67 5.31
CA VAL A 25 0.02 11.20 4.08
C VAL A 25 0.04 9.67 4.02
N ARG A 26 0.27 8.99 5.15
CA ARG A 26 0.31 7.52 5.22
C ARG A 26 -1.03 6.86 4.92
N ILE A 27 -2.15 7.52 5.21
CA ILE A 27 -3.50 6.99 4.98
C ILE A 27 -4.19 7.57 3.75
N GLN A 28 -3.58 8.54 3.08
CA GLN A 28 -4.19 9.29 1.99
C GLN A 28 -4.75 8.38 0.89
N ASN A 29 -4.06 7.28 0.59
CA ASN A 29 -4.45 6.31 -0.42
C ASN A 29 -5.71 5.49 -0.05
N ILE A 30 -6.02 5.38 1.24
CA ILE A 30 -7.20 4.68 1.75
C ILE A 30 -8.22 5.63 2.37
N PHE A 31 -7.99 6.95 2.30
CA PHE A 31 -8.90 7.93 2.89
C PHE A 31 -10.11 8.16 1.98
N ASN A 32 -11.27 7.67 2.40
CA ASN A 32 -12.54 7.94 1.74
C ASN A 32 -13.51 8.65 2.69
N PRO A 33 -13.86 9.93 2.45
CA PRO A 33 -14.83 10.65 3.27
C PRO A 33 -16.19 9.95 3.39
N GLY A 34 -16.61 9.18 2.38
CA GLY A 34 -17.89 8.48 2.39
C GLY A 34 -18.00 7.39 3.45
N ASN A 35 -16.86 6.89 3.98
CA ASN A 35 -16.83 5.83 4.98
C ASN A 35 -17.21 6.33 6.38
N PHE A 36 -17.12 7.63 6.60
CA PHE A 36 -17.51 8.25 7.84
C PHE A 36 -19.03 8.35 7.95
N ASP A 37 -19.51 8.42 9.19
CA ASP A 37 -20.89 8.73 9.51
C ASP A 37 -21.31 10.04 8.84
N ARG A 38 -22.56 10.12 8.38
CA ARG A 38 -23.13 11.27 7.65
C ARG A 38 -22.87 12.61 8.34
N SER A 39 -22.81 12.63 9.68
CA SER A 39 -22.50 13.83 10.44
C SER A 39 -21.06 14.32 10.19
N LEU A 40 -20.09 13.41 10.10
CA LEU A 40 -18.66 13.68 9.98
C LEU A 40 -18.17 13.80 8.52
N GLN A 41 -18.92 13.29 7.54
CA GLN A 41 -18.54 13.32 6.12
C GLN A 41 -18.17 14.73 5.62
N LYS A 42 -18.88 15.77 6.07
CA LYS A 42 -18.57 17.17 5.70
C LYS A 42 -17.19 17.61 6.18
N ALA A 43 -16.80 17.19 7.39
CA ALA A 43 -15.47 17.47 7.92
C ALA A 43 -14.41 16.70 7.13
N ALA A 44 -14.60 15.39 6.93
CA ALA A 44 -13.68 14.54 6.18
C ALA A 44 -13.47 15.03 4.75
N THR A 45 -14.54 15.41 4.06
CA THR A 45 -14.49 15.97 2.68
C THR A 45 -13.71 17.27 2.65
N PHE A 46 -13.96 18.18 3.60
CA PHE A 46 -13.23 19.44 3.69
C PHE A 46 -11.74 19.23 3.96
N ILE A 47 -11.38 18.26 4.82
CA ILE A 47 -9.98 17.92 5.09
C ILE A 47 -9.27 17.44 3.82
N GLN A 48 -9.89 16.52 3.06
CA GLN A 48 -9.35 16.03 1.80
C GLN A 48 -9.21 17.17 0.78
N GLU A 49 -10.28 17.91 0.51
CA GLU A 49 -10.24 18.98 -0.49
C GLU A 49 -9.25 20.09 -0.15
N HIS A 50 -9.15 20.48 1.13
CA HIS A 50 -8.20 21.49 1.56
C HIS A 50 -6.76 21.01 1.38
N THR A 51 -6.49 19.76 1.74
CA THR A 51 -5.15 19.16 1.60
C THR A 51 -4.77 19.02 0.13
N ASP A 52 -5.69 18.58 -0.73
CA ASP A 52 -5.45 18.43 -2.17
C ASP A 52 -5.20 19.78 -2.86
N LYS A 53 -5.92 20.84 -2.46
CA LYS A 53 -5.81 22.17 -3.09
C LYS A 53 -4.63 22.99 -2.56
N HIS A 54 -4.30 22.86 -1.28
CA HIS A 54 -3.33 23.73 -0.61
C HIS A 54 -2.06 23.01 -0.12
N GLY A 55 -1.97 21.68 -0.29
CA GLY A 55 -0.83 20.88 0.14
C GLY A 55 -0.61 20.88 1.66
N THR A 56 -1.59 21.33 2.43
CA THR A 56 -1.51 21.48 3.89
C THR A 56 -2.84 21.10 4.54
N LEU A 57 -2.76 20.48 5.71
CA LEU A 57 -3.94 20.16 6.50
C LEU A 57 -4.64 21.44 6.98
N PRO A 58 -5.98 21.49 6.96
CA PRO A 58 -6.70 22.62 7.54
C PRO A 58 -6.53 22.65 9.07
N THR A 59 -6.72 23.83 9.66
CA THR A 59 -6.74 23.97 11.11
C THR A 59 -8.05 23.46 11.71
N PHE A 60 -8.03 23.08 13.00
CA PHE A 60 -9.24 22.70 13.75
C PHE A 60 -10.35 23.75 13.65
N GLU A 61 -10.01 25.04 13.64
CA GLU A 61 -10.97 26.13 13.49
C GLU A 61 -11.63 26.16 12.11
N GLN A 62 -10.85 25.94 11.05
CA GLN A 62 -11.38 25.87 9.68
C GLN A 62 -12.34 24.69 9.53
N VAL A 63 -11.95 23.51 10.03
CA VAL A 63 -12.81 22.31 10.01
C VAL A 63 -14.10 22.56 10.80
N LYS A 64 -14.01 23.20 11.97
CA LYS A 64 -15.17 23.56 12.78
C LYS A 64 -16.09 24.54 12.07
N ALA A 65 -15.55 25.55 11.39
CA ALA A 65 -16.32 26.55 10.66
C ALA A 65 -17.16 25.92 9.53
N VAL A 66 -16.61 24.93 8.83
CA VAL A 66 -17.29 24.27 7.69
C VAL A 66 -18.25 23.16 8.15
N SER A 67 -17.79 22.28 9.03
CA SER A 67 -18.56 21.10 9.46
C SER A 67 -19.61 21.41 10.53
N LYS A 68 -19.48 22.56 11.22
CA LYS A 68 -20.22 22.91 12.46
C LYS A 68 -20.01 21.91 13.60
N GLN A 69 -18.99 21.05 13.51
CA GLN A 69 -18.61 20.12 14.55
C GLN A 69 -17.37 20.60 15.29
N THR A 70 -17.31 20.36 16.59
CA THR A 70 -16.13 20.71 17.40
C THR A 70 -15.15 19.55 17.39
N PHE A 71 -13.97 19.78 16.83
CA PHE A 71 -12.82 18.88 16.89
C PHE A 71 -11.83 19.40 17.93
N ASN A 72 -11.32 18.50 18.77
CA ASN A 72 -10.42 18.84 19.86
C ASN A 72 -9.01 18.33 19.59
N HIS A 73 -8.04 19.01 20.19
CA HIS A 73 -6.67 18.51 20.26
C HIS A 73 -6.63 17.32 21.24
N VAL A 74 -6.20 16.16 20.79
CA VAL A 74 -5.85 15.01 21.62
C VAL A 74 -4.49 15.29 22.29
N PRO A 75 -4.40 15.37 23.63
CA PRO A 75 -3.13 15.60 24.32
C PRO A 75 -2.26 14.32 24.33
N ASP A 76 -0.95 14.51 24.46
CA ASP A 76 0.04 13.44 24.73
C ASP A 76 0.07 12.27 23.74
N LEU A 77 -0.13 12.54 22.44
CA LEU A 77 0.07 11.54 21.40
C LEU A 77 1.56 11.18 21.23
N LYS A 78 1.85 9.89 21.35
CA LYS A 78 3.17 9.29 21.10
C LYS A 78 3.13 8.48 19.81
N GLU A 79 4.30 8.10 19.31
CA GLU A 79 4.46 7.27 18.10
C GLU A 79 3.59 5.99 18.15
N ASN A 80 3.60 5.28 19.27
CA ASN A 80 2.75 4.08 19.46
C ASN A 80 1.24 4.34 19.30
N HIS A 81 0.76 5.55 19.60
CA HIS A 81 -0.65 5.89 19.39
C HIS A 81 -0.95 6.06 17.90
N TYR A 82 -0.01 6.59 17.12
CA TYR A 82 -0.14 6.69 15.68
C TYR A 82 -0.03 5.32 15.00
N ASP A 83 0.82 4.42 15.49
CA ASP A 83 0.85 3.04 14.99
C ASP A 83 -0.49 2.31 15.21
N TRP A 84 -1.09 2.49 16.39
CA TRP A 84 -2.44 1.99 16.67
C TRP A 84 -3.49 2.64 15.76
N PHE A 85 -3.45 3.97 15.61
CA PHE A 85 -4.36 4.72 14.74
C PHE A 85 -4.32 4.19 13.31
N LEU A 86 -3.14 3.99 12.74
CA LEU A 86 -2.98 3.50 11.38
C LEU A 86 -3.57 2.09 11.23
N ALA A 87 -3.28 1.19 12.16
CA ALA A 87 -3.82 -0.17 12.13
C ALA A 87 -5.36 -0.17 12.23
N GLU A 88 -5.93 0.61 13.16
CA GLU A 88 -7.37 0.70 13.33
C GLU A 88 -8.07 1.42 12.18
N PHE A 89 -7.45 2.44 11.59
CA PHE A 89 -7.97 3.18 10.46
C PHE A 89 -8.00 2.34 9.17
N GLU A 90 -6.98 1.49 8.96
CA GLU A 90 -6.98 0.48 7.89
C GLU A 90 -8.15 -0.49 8.06
N GLY A 91 -8.37 -0.99 9.28
CA GLY A 91 -9.49 -1.88 9.61
C GLY A 91 -10.84 -1.21 9.37
N PHE A 92 -10.99 0.04 9.80
CA PHE A 92 -12.19 0.86 9.59
C PHE A 92 -12.51 1.01 8.12
N THR A 93 -11.53 1.44 7.32
CA THR A 93 -11.72 1.68 5.88
C THR A 93 -12.05 0.38 5.17
N ARG A 94 -11.29 -0.69 5.41
CA ARG A 94 -11.54 -2.00 4.78
C ARG A 94 -12.95 -2.49 5.07
N ARG A 95 -13.43 -2.34 6.31
CA ARG A 95 -14.79 -2.74 6.69
C ARG A 95 -15.85 -1.92 5.95
N GLN A 96 -15.72 -0.59 5.95
CA GLN A 96 -16.71 0.30 5.32
C GLN A 96 -16.78 0.14 3.80
N GLU A 97 -15.63 -0.01 3.14
CA GLU A 97 -15.58 -0.23 1.69
C GLU A 97 -16.12 -1.62 1.32
N LEU A 98 -15.85 -2.64 2.12
CA LEU A 98 -16.43 -3.97 1.89
C LEU A 98 -17.95 -3.96 2.08
N GLU A 99 -18.46 -3.30 3.12
CA GLU A 99 -19.89 -3.13 3.33
C GLU A 99 -20.54 -2.38 2.15
N ARG A 100 -19.93 -1.30 1.65
CA ARG A 100 -20.41 -0.57 0.47
C ARG A 100 -20.36 -1.41 -0.81
N ALA A 101 -19.26 -2.12 -1.04
CA ALA A 101 -19.07 -3.00 -2.17
C ALA A 101 -20.14 -4.09 -2.23
N ILE A 102 -20.52 -4.67 -1.08
CA ILE A 102 -21.59 -5.66 -0.98
C ILE A 102 -22.95 -5.04 -1.34
N LEU A 103 -23.25 -3.84 -0.83
CA LEU A 103 -24.51 -3.15 -1.13
C LEU A 103 -24.62 -2.79 -2.62
N GLU A 104 -23.55 -2.26 -3.22
CA GLU A 104 -23.50 -1.94 -4.65
C GLU A 104 -23.61 -3.21 -5.51
N SER A 105 -22.97 -4.30 -5.08
CA SER A 105 -23.07 -5.59 -5.75
C SER A 105 -24.50 -6.13 -5.74
N ALA A 106 -25.26 -5.92 -4.66
CA ALA A 106 -26.66 -6.32 -4.61
C ALA A 106 -27.50 -5.62 -5.68
N ASP A 107 -27.32 -4.30 -5.86
CA ASP A 107 -28.00 -3.51 -6.89
C ASP A 107 -27.64 -3.97 -8.32
N LEU A 108 -26.40 -4.43 -8.54
CA LEU A 108 -25.92 -4.93 -9.84
C LEU A 108 -26.49 -6.33 -10.14
N LEU A 109 -26.55 -7.19 -9.13
CA LEU A 109 -27.18 -8.51 -9.23
C LEU A 109 -28.67 -8.40 -9.58
N GLU A 110 -29.39 -7.43 -9.00
CA GLU A 110 -30.79 -7.15 -9.35
C GLU A 110 -30.97 -6.72 -10.82
N LYS A 111 -29.97 -6.03 -11.38
CA LYS A 111 -29.94 -5.59 -12.79
C LYS A 111 -29.46 -6.69 -13.74
N GLY A 112 -28.99 -7.83 -13.22
CA GLY A 112 -28.45 -8.95 -14.00
C GLY A 112 -27.03 -8.74 -14.51
N ASP A 113 -26.28 -7.79 -13.94
CA ASP A 113 -24.90 -7.49 -14.34
C ASP A 113 -23.90 -8.09 -13.32
N TYR A 114 -23.32 -9.23 -13.67
CA TYR A 114 -22.47 -10.03 -12.78
C TYR A 114 -20.98 -9.74 -12.92
N ASP A 115 -20.54 -9.32 -14.11
CA ASP A 115 -19.13 -9.06 -14.43
C ASP A 115 -18.48 -8.00 -13.52
N PRO A 116 -19.13 -6.88 -13.13
CA PRO A 116 -18.50 -5.89 -12.26
C PRO A 116 -18.37 -6.34 -10.80
N VAL A 117 -19.18 -7.31 -10.34
CA VAL A 117 -19.25 -7.70 -8.93
C VAL A 117 -17.93 -8.25 -8.42
N GLU A 118 -17.28 -9.14 -9.18
CA GLU A 118 -15.99 -9.71 -8.78
C GLU A 118 -14.94 -8.61 -8.59
N LYS A 119 -14.92 -7.63 -9.50
CA LYS A 119 -13.97 -6.52 -9.44
C LYS A 119 -14.23 -5.63 -8.22
N ILE A 120 -15.48 -5.23 -7.97
CA ILE A 120 -15.85 -4.36 -6.85
C ILE A 120 -15.44 -4.99 -5.51
N ILE A 121 -15.73 -6.28 -5.32
CA ILE A 121 -15.33 -7.00 -4.11
C ILE A 121 -13.81 -7.11 -3.98
N LYS A 122 -13.12 -7.43 -5.08
CA LYS A 122 -11.65 -7.55 -5.09
C LYS A 122 -10.98 -6.23 -4.74
N ASP A 123 -11.44 -5.12 -5.33
CA ASP A 123 -10.91 -3.78 -5.09
C ASP A 123 -11.09 -3.39 -3.61
N ALA A 124 -12.26 -3.66 -3.01
CA ALA A 124 -12.53 -3.38 -1.60
C ALA A 124 -11.65 -4.23 -0.64
N VAL A 125 -11.41 -5.50 -0.96
CA VAL A 125 -10.56 -6.39 -0.13
C VAL A 125 -9.08 -6.02 -0.22
N GLN A 126 -8.63 -5.48 -1.36
CA GLN A 126 -7.23 -5.10 -1.58
C GLN A 126 -6.82 -3.79 -0.89
N ILE A 127 -7.76 -3.07 -0.27
CA ILE A 127 -7.46 -1.85 0.48
C ILE A 127 -6.52 -2.19 1.65
N SER A 128 -5.34 -1.57 1.60
CA SER A 128 -4.27 -1.69 2.58
C SER A 128 -3.52 -0.37 2.66
N LEU A 129 -3.01 -0.06 3.84
CA LEU A 129 -2.07 1.05 3.99
C LEU A 129 -0.81 0.78 3.18
N THR A 130 -0.26 1.84 2.59
CA THR A 130 1.09 1.83 2.05
C THR A 130 2.06 1.78 3.23
N LYS A 131 2.52 0.57 3.59
CA LYS A 131 3.41 0.37 4.75
C LYS A 131 4.83 0.89 4.52
N ASP A 132 5.24 1.00 3.26
CA ASP A 132 6.56 1.46 2.86
C ASP A 132 6.43 2.77 2.08
N MET A 133 6.78 3.88 2.74
CA MET A 133 6.83 5.22 2.13
C MET A 133 8.12 5.44 1.32
N GLY A 134 8.91 4.39 1.15
CA GLY A 134 10.24 4.43 0.59
C GLY A 134 11.30 4.67 1.67
N ILE A 135 12.54 4.71 1.20
CA ILE A 135 13.71 4.89 2.05
C ILE A 135 14.16 6.35 1.91
N ASP A 136 14.38 7.05 3.03
CA ASP A 136 15.07 8.34 2.98
C ASP A 136 16.49 8.11 2.44
N TYR A 137 16.74 8.64 1.24
CA TYR A 137 17.97 8.39 0.54
C TYR A 137 19.19 8.96 1.29
N PHE A 138 19.03 9.97 2.14
CA PHE A 138 20.14 10.67 2.77
C PHE A 138 20.29 10.42 4.27
N ASP A 139 19.36 9.70 4.89
CA ASP A 139 19.40 9.40 6.34
C ASP A 139 20.64 8.56 6.72
N ALA A 140 20.97 7.51 5.94
CA ALA A 140 22.12 6.63 6.22
C ALA A 140 22.86 6.16 4.94
N PRO A 141 23.51 7.06 4.18
CA PRO A 141 24.10 6.73 2.88
C PRO A 141 25.23 5.69 2.99
N LYS A 142 26.04 5.74 4.06
CA LYS A 142 27.13 4.79 4.29
C LYS A 142 26.60 3.38 4.57
N GLU A 143 25.57 3.26 5.39
CA GLU A 143 24.95 1.97 5.70
C GLU A 143 24.33 1.35 4.45
N ARG A 144 23.66 2.16 3.61
CA ARG A 144 23.13 1.69 2.33
C ARG A 144 24.21 1.22 1.38
N LEU A 145 25.31 1.96 1.23
CA LEU A 145 26.43 1.54 0.38
C LEU A 145 27.06 0.25 0.89
N MET A 146 27.17 0.08 2.22
CA MET A 146 27.66 -1.16 2.82
C MET A 146 26.68 -2.32 2.63
N TYR A 147 25.37 -2.09 2.72
CA TYR A 147 24.32 -3.07 2.43
C TYR A 147 24.37 -3.51 0.97
N LEU A 148 24.44 -2.59 0.01
CA LEU A 148 24.59 -2.92 -1.41
C LEU A 148 25.85 -3.73 -1.68
N LYS A 149 26.97 -3.36 -1.03
CA LYS A 149 28.22 -4.10 -1.14
C LYS A 149 28.13 -5.52 -0.55
N SER A 150 27.42 -5.71 0.56
CA SER A 150 27.29 -7.01 1.24
C SER A 150 26.21 -7.90 0.62
N GLN A 151 25.21 -7.33 -0.05
CA GLN A 151 24.16 -8.02 -0.81
C GLN A 151 24.56 -8.44 -2.22
N ASN A 152 25.80 -8.19 -2.64
CA ASN A 152 26.35 -8.70 -3.90
C ASN A 152 26.49 -10.23 -3.85
N GLY A 153 25.37 -10.94 -3.89
CA GLY A 153 25.28 -12.35 -4.18
C GLY A 153 24.96 -12.52 -5.65
N GLN A 154 25.89 -13.13 -6.38
CA GLN A 154 25.66 -13.55 -7.75
C GLN A 154 25.16 -14.99 -7.76
N VAL A 155 24.25 -15.28 -8.69
CA VAL A 155 23.78 -16.62 -8.97
C VAL A 155 24.32 -17.03 -10.33
N SER A 156 25.26 -17.97 -10.34
CA SER A 156 25.87 -18.50 -11.55
C SER A 156 24.78 -19.08 -12.47
N THR A 157 24.89 -18.79 -13.76
CA THR A 157 24.00 -19.32 -14.80
C THR A 157 24.30 -20.78 -15.14
N GLY A 158 25.42 -21.32 -14.66
CA GLY A 158 25.95 -22.63 -15.04
C GLY A 158 26.81 -22.60 -16.31
N TRP A 159 26.88 -21.46 -17.01
CA TRP A 159 27.73 -21.28 -18.19
C TRP A 159 28.87 -20.31 -17.90
N PRO A 160 30.13 -20.79 -17.79
CA PRO A 160 31.27 -19.92 -17.50
C PRO A 160 31.46 -18.78 -18.50
N MET A 161 31.08 -19.01 -19.77
CA MET A 161 31.14 -17.98 -20.82
C MET A 161 30.15 -16.84 -20.59
N LEU A 162 29.01 -17.12 -19.95
CA LEU A 162 27.96 -16.16 -19.66
C LEU A 162 28.16 -15.53 -18.28
N ASP A 163 28.68 -16.28 -17.31
CA ASP A 163 28.99 -15.78 -15.97
C ASP A 163 30.14 -14.78 -15.96
N LYS A 164 31.18 -14.99 -16.78
CA LYS A 164 32.35 -14.10 -16.83
C LYS A 164 32.00 -12.63 -17.13
N PRO A 165 31.23 -12.30 -18.19
CA PRO A 165 30.80 -10.91 -18.43
C PRO A 165 29.80 -10.42 -17.38
N LEU A 166 29.08 -11.33 -16.70
CA LEU A 166 28.18 -11.01 -15.58
C LEU A 166 28.90 -11.00 -14.22
N TYR A 167 30.24 -10.99 -14.22
CA TYR A 167 31.08 -10.96 -13.02
C TYR A 167 30.86 -12.14 -12.05
N GLY A 168 30.24 -13.24 -12.47
CA GLY A 168 29.93 -14.42 -11.65
C GLY A 168 28.48 -14.91 -11.75
N GLY A 169 27.61 -14.21 -12.49
CA GLY A 169 26.23 -14.61 -12.76
C GLY A 169 25.23 -13.46 -12.57
N PHE A 170 23.93 -13.75 -12.51
CA PHE A 170 22.93 -12.70 -12.27
C PHE A 170 22.95 -12.21 -10.83
N ASN A 171 22.71 -10.92 -10.58
CA ASN A 171 22.60 -10.45 -9.20
C ASN A 171 21.25 -10.85 -8.61
N LYS A 172 21.23 -11.14 -7.31
CA LYS A 172 19.99 -11.40 -6.57
C LYS A 172 19.09 -10.16 -6.57
N GLY A 173 17.80 -10.36 -6.85
CA GLY A 173 16.80 -9.28 -6.89
C GLY A 173 16.70 -8.55 -8.23
N GLU A 174 17.48 -8.94 -9.25
CA GLU A 174 17.36 -8.37 -10.59
C GLU A 174 16.25 -9.03 -11.42
N LEU A 175 15.56 -8.22 -12.24
CA LEU A 175 14.65 -8.70 -13.27
C LEU A 175 15.41 -8.97 -14.57
N GLN A 176 15.48 -10.24 -14.97
CA GLN A 176 16.10 -10.66 -16.23
C GLN A 176 15.04 -10.83 -17.32
N ILE A 177 15.20 -10.15 -18.46
CA ILE A 177 14.25 -10.20 -19.58
C ILE A 177 14.89 -10.92 -20.77
N PHE A 178 14.33 -12.06 -21.17
CA PHE A 178 14.77 -12.82 -22.35
C PHE A 178 13.88 -12.54 -23.56
N ALA A 179 14.37 -11.77 -24.52
CA ALA A 179 13.65 -11.41 -25.74
C ALA A 179 14.25 -12.09 -26.99
N GLY A 180 13.39 -12.43 -27.95
CA GLY A 180 13.77 -13.16 -29.17
C GLY A 180 12.56 -13.59 -29.99
N ALA A 181 12.75 -13.88 -31.28
CA ALA A 181 11.67 -14.29 -32.19
C ALA A 181 10.99 -15.61 -31.78
N SER A 182 9.80 -15.90 -32.33
CA SER A 182 9.18 -17.22 -32.12
C SER A 182 10.13 -18.33 -32.59
N GLY A 183 10.24 -19.42 -31.81
CA GLY A 183 11.16 -20.53 -32.10
C GLY A 183 12.64 -20.27 -31.78
N SER A 184 13.02 -19.10 -31.27
CA SER A 184 14.44 -18.78 -30.98
C SER A 184 15.04 -19.49 -29.75
N GLY A 185 14.30 -20.41 -29.13
CA GLY A 185 14.78 -21.19 -27.97
C GLY A 185 14.68 -20.50 -26.61
N LYS A 186 13.94 -19.39 -26.46
CA LYS A 186 13.79 -18.68 -25.16
C LYS A 186 13.35 -19.59 -24.02
N SER A 187 12.29 -20.38 -24.23
CA SER A 187 11.76 -21.27 -23.21
C SER A 187 12.76 -22.36 -22.83
N LEU A 188 13.49 -22.89 -23.81
CA LEU A 188 14.54 -23.89 -23.59
C LEU A 188 15.71 -23.29 -22.77
N PHE A 189 16.09 -22.05 -23.07
CA PHE A 189 17.13 -21.34 -22.33
C PHE A 189 16.74 -21.15 -20.86
N MET A 190 15.50 -20.70 -20.60
CA MET A 190 14.99 -20.50 -19.23
C MET A 190 14.87 -21.82 -18.46
N GLN A 191 14.42 -22.89 -19.11
CA GLN A 191 14.36 -24.22 -18.48
C GLN A 191 15.75 -24.74 -18.12
N ASN A 192 16.74 -24.53 -18.98
CA ASN A 192 18.11 -24.94 -18.70
C ASN A 192 18.69 -24.17 -17.49
N LEU A 193 18.47 -22.85 -17.43
CA LEU A 193 18.80 -22.05 -16.24
C LEU A 193 18.16 -22.62 -14.96
N SER A 194 16.87 -22.97 -15.02
CA SER A 194 16.18 -23.59 -13.87
C SER A 194 16.84 -24.89 -13.43
N VAL A 195 17.23 -25.76 -14.37
CA VAL A 195 17.94 -27.01 -14.06
C VAL A 195 19.30 -26.72 -13.41
N ASN A 196 20.07 -25.77 -13.94
CA ASN A 196 21.38 -25.41 -13.39
C ASN A 196 21.24 -24.88 -11.95
N TRP A 197 20.23 -24.09 -11.65
CA TRP A 197 19.98 -23.57 -10.31
C TRP A 197 19.49 -24.64 -9.34
N ILE A 198 18.64 -25.56 -9.78
CA ILE A 198 18.23 -26.72 -8.97
C ILE A 198 19.45 -27.60 -8.63
N GLN A 199 20.35 -27.83 -9.59
CA GLN A 199 21.59 -28.58 -9.35
C GLN A 199 22.53 -27.88 -8.36
N GLN A 200 22.48 -26.55 -8.28
CA GLN A 200 23.19 -25.75 -7.28
C GLN A 200 22.47 -25.73 -5.91
N GLY A 201 21.34 -26.42 -5.76
CA GLY A 201 20.56 -26.48 -4.51
C GLY A 201 19.61 -25.28 -4.30
N LEU A 202 19.33 -24.51 -5.35
CA LEU A 202 18.36 -23.41 -5.30
C LEU A 202 16.95 -23.90 -5.61
N ASN A 203 15.95 -23.22 -5.04
CA ASN A 203 14.55 -23.48 -5.34
C ASN A 203 14.06 -22.53 -6.43
N GLY A 204 13.21 -23.01 -7.33
CA GLY A 204 12.62 -22.23 -8.41
C GLY A 204 11.14 -22.55 -8.63
N CYS A 205 10.40 -21.58 -9.17
CA CYS A 205 9.02 -21.72 -9.61
C CYS A 205 8.95 -21.37 -11.10
N TYR A 206 8.21 -22.16 -11.88
CA TYR A 206 7.96 -21.93 -13.30
C TYR A 206 6.46 -21.75 -13.50
N ILE A 207 6.05 -20.66 -14.15
CA ILE A 207 4.66 -20.26 -14.38
C ILE A 207 4.37 -20.31 -15.88
#